data_AF-A0A832WDD5-F1
#
_entry.id   AF-A0A832WDD5-F1
#
_cell.length_a   1.000
_cell.length_b   1.000
_cell.length_c   1.000
_cell.angle_alpha   90.00
_cell.angle_beta   90.00
_cell.angle_gamma   90.00
#
_symmetry.space_group_name_H-M   'P 1'
#
loop_
_entity.id
_entity.type
_entity.pdbx_description
1 polymer ?
#
loop_
_entity_poly.entity_id
_entity_poly.type
_entity_poly.pdbx_seq_one_letter_code
_entity_poly.pdbx_strand_id
1 'polypeptide(L)'
;LYRLSILLENYAVKHNTPLLATFETEARYKYVEDRYREILTKISKAWIIGNFNNPDLVVHPASAEVVSCDGTNISPMWIVVTKGENGPFGLVAEDIGDGQYRGFFTTNIDIMSSVIENINEQLRIKIKI
;
A
#
# COMPACT_ATOMS: atom_id res chain seq x y z
N LEU A 1 4.85 -1.01 -13.67
CA LEU A 1 4.43 -1.02 -12.25
C LEU A 1 3.78 0.30 -11.85
N TYR A 2 4.49 1.44 -11.97
CA TYR A 2 3.94 2.77 -11.62
C TYR A 2 2.56 3.13 -12.21
N ARG A 3 2.33 2.90 -13.51
CA ARG A 3 1.01 3.17 -14.10
C ARG A 3 -0.09 2.26 -13.53
N LEU A 4 0.26 1.03 -13.16
CA LEU A 4 -0.69 0.07 -12.61
C LEU A 4 -1.07 0.43 -11.16
N SER A 5 -0.11 0.92 -10.36
CA SER A 5 -0.43 1.45 -9.03
C SER A 5 -1.38 2.65 -9.12
N ILE A 6 -1.17 3.57 -10.07
CA ILE A 6 -2.10 4.68 -10.33
C ILE A 6 -3.51 4.18 -10.67
N LEU A 7 -3.63 3.12 -11.49
CA LEU A 7 -4.94 2.56 -11.83
C LEU A 7 -5.66 1.99 -10.59
N LEU A 8 -4.93 1.34 -9.69
CA LEU A 8 -5.46 0.82 -8.43
C LEU A 8 -5.88 1.95 -7.47
N GLU A 9 -5.05 2.98 -7.32
CA GLU A 9 -5.35 4.19 -6.54
C GLU A 9 -6.61 4.88 -7.06
N ASN A 10 -6.70 5.08 -8.38
CA ASN A 10 -7.87 5.69 -9.03
C ASN A 10 -9.13 4.85 -8.88
N TYR A 11 -9.01 3.53 -8.95
CA TYR A 11 -10.12 2.62 -8.66
C TYR A 11 -10.61 2.81 -7.23
N ALA A 12 -9.70 2.83 -6.26
CA ALA A 12 -10.04 3.03 -4.85
C ALA A 12 -10.80 4.33 -4.62
N VAL A 13 -10.32 5.43 -5.21
CA VAL A 13 -10.98 6.74 -5.15
C VAL A 13 -12.36 6.70 -5.80
N LYS A 14 -12.47 6.16 -7.02
CA LYS A 14 -13.71 6.15 -7.79
C LYS A 14 -14.82 5.35 -7.09
N HIS A 15 -14.44 4.25 -6.42
CA HIS A 15 -15.38 3.32 -5.79
C HIS A 15 -15.46 3.47 -4.27
N ASN A 16 -14.73 4.44 -3.69
CA ASN A 16 -14.58 4.62 -2.24
C ASN A 16 -14.24 3.30 -1.52
N THR A 17 -13.30 2.54 -2.09
CA THR A 17 -12.85 1.26 -1.52
C THR A 17 -11.57 1.44 -0.71
N PRO A 18 -11.30 0.55 0.27
CA PRO A 18 -10.07 0.63 1.04
C PRO A 18 -8.82 0.52 0.16
N LEU A 19 -7.74 1.17 0.58
CA LEU A 19 -6.45 1.15 -0.11
C LEU A 19 -5.32 0.70 0.82
N LEU A 20 -4.49 -0.21 0.37
CA LEU A 20 -3.21 -0.52 1.00
C LEU A 20 -2.11 -0.05 0.05
N ALA A 21 -1.13 0.69 0.55
CA ALA A 21 0.03 1.11 -0.21
C ALA A 21 1.30 1.05 0.63
N THR A 22 2.37 0.45 0.07
CA THR A 22 3.71 0.45 0.68
C THR A 22 4.65 1.45 -0.01
N PHE A 23 5.57 2.02 0.76
CA PHE A 23 6.60 2.94 0.31
C PHE A 23 7.96 2.51 0.86
N GLU A 24 8.87 2.20 -0.06
CA GLU A 24 10.19 1.68 0.27
C GLU A 24 11.00 2.59 1.20
N THR A 25 10.89 3.90 0.98
CA THR A 25 11.59 4.90 1.79
C THR A 25 10.68 6.10 2.07
N GLU A 26 11.00 6.85 3.12
CA GLU A 26 10.36 8.14 3.40
C GLU A 26 10.46 9.09 2.17
N ALA A 27 11.57 9.05 1.44
CA ALA A 27 11.75 9.85 0.22
C ALA A 27 10.75 9.46 -0.89
N ARG A 28 10.45 8.16 -1.04
CA ARG A 28 9.42 7.68 -1.99
C ARG A 28 8.02 8.13 -1.57
N TYR A 29 7.73 8.12 -0.27
CA TYR A 29 6.47 8.65 0.23
C TYR A 29 6.36 10.16 -0.02
N LYS A 30 7.39 10.95 0.32
CA LYS A 30 7.45 12.40 0.05
C LYS A 30 7.19 12.74 -1.41
N TYR A 31 7.72 11.95 -2.33
CA TYR A 31 7.49 12.13 -3.77
C TYR A 31 6.01 12.02 -4.17
N VAL A 32 5.21 11.23 -3.44
CA VAL A 32 3.78 11.04 -3.73
C VAL A 32 2.86 11.63 -2.67
N GLU A 33 3.41 12.39 -1.72
CA GLU A 33 2.70 12.80 -0.51
C GLU A 33 1.46 13.63 -0.82
N ASP A 34 1.58 14.64 -1.68
CA ASP A 34 0.44 15.50 -2.05
C ASP A 34 -0.70 14.71 -2.71
N ARG A 35 -0.32 13.76 -3.57
CA ARG A 35 -1.28 12.85 -4.22
C ARG A 35 -1.97 11.94 -3.22
N TYR A 36 -1.22 11.40 -2.25
CA TYR A 36 -1.82 10.57 -1.19
C TYR A 36 -2.67 11.41 -0.24
N ARG A 37 -2.28 12.64 0.09
CA ARG A 37 -3.13 13.58 0.84
C ARG A 37 -4.46 13.78 0.12
N GLU A 38 -4.45 13.98 -1.19
CA GLU A 38 -5.69 14.09 -1.98
C GLU A 38 -6.51 12.80 -1.97
N ILE A 39 -5.91 11.64 -2.25
CA ILE A 39 -6.57 10.34 -2.23
C ILE A 39 -7.26 10.08 -0.88
N LEU A 40 -6.55 10.32 0.22
CA LEU A 40 -7.02 10.06 1.58
C LEU A 40 -8.23 10.91 1.98
N THR A 41 -8.48 12.05 1.31
CA THR A 41 -9.73 12.82 1.51
C THR A 41 -10.94 12.21 0.82
N LYS A 42 -10.74 11.30 -0.13
CA LYS A 42 -11.79 10.74 -0.99
C LYS A 42 -12.15 9.29 -0.66
N ILE A 43 -11.31 8.60 0.12
CA ILE A 43 -11.53 7.21 0.54
C ILE A 43 -11.77 7.10 2.04
N SER A 44 -12.62 6.15 2.41
CA SER A 44 -12.99 5.91 3.81
C SER A 44 -11.88 5.28 4.65
N LYS A 45 -10.98 4.50 4.03
CA LYS A 45 -9.92 3.78 4.74
C LYS A 45 -8.69 3.56 3.89
N ALA A 46 -7.51 3.76 4.48
CA ALA A 46 -6.24 3.39 3.88
C ALA A 46 -5.23 2.89 4.92
N TRP A 47 -4.33 2.02 4.46
CA TRP A 47 -3.11 1.65 5.17
C TRP A 47 -1.91 2.12 4.36
N ILE A 48 -1.15 3.03 4.96
CA ILE A 48 0.07 3.59 4.39
C ILE A 48 1.24 3.00 5.15
N ILE A 49 1.94 2.08 4.51
CA ILE A 49 3.08 1.40 5.09
C ILE A 49 4.33 2.02 4.50
N GLY A 50 5.32 2.35 5.32
CA GLY A 50 6.59 2.80 4.77
C GLY A 50 7.71 2.77 5.78
N ASN A 51 8.93 3.01 5.31
CA ASN A 51 10.08 3.10 6.19
C ASN A 51 10.13 4.46 6.92
N PHE A 52 9.14 4.70 7.78
CA PHE A 52 9.02 5.91 8.59
C PHE A 52 9.81 5.73 9.89
N ASN A 53 10.72 6.67 10.19
CA ASN A 53 11.48 6.67 11.44
C ASN A 53 10.58 6.78 12.69
N ASN A 54 9.48 7.53 12.59
CA ASN A 54 8.43 7.55 13.60
C ASN A 54 7.08 8.00 12.97
N PRO A 55 6.16 7.08 12.66
CA PRO A 55 4.88 7.39 12.02
C PRO A 55 3.95 8.23 12.93
N ASP A 56 4.11 8.17 14.26
CA ASP A 56 3.29 8.93 15.21
C ASP A 56 3.57 10.44 15.19
N LEU A 57 4.69 10.86 14.57
CA LEU A 57 5.07 12.27 14.44
C LEU A 57 4.42 12.95 13.23
N VAL A 58 3.79 12.19 12.33
CA VAL A 58 3.20 12.73 11.11
C VAL A 58 1.68 12.75 11.25
N VAL A 59 1.08 13.94 11.13
CA VAL A 59 -0.37 14.10 11.17
C VAL A 59 -0.96 13.60 9.85
N HIS A 60 -1.70 12.50 9.92
CA HIS A 60 -2.42 11.93 8.79
C HIS A 60 -3.94 12.12 8.94
N PRO A 61 -4.71 12.17 7.83
CA PRO A 61 -6.16 12.15 7.88
C PRO A 61 -6.66 10.92 8.66
N ALA A 62 -7.79 11.03 9.36
CA ALA A 62 -8.36 9.92 10.15
C ALA A 62 -8.71 8.67 9.31
N SER A 63 -8.81 8.82 7.99
CA SER A 63 -9.00 7.72 7.05
C SER A 63 -7.74 6.86 6.87
N ALA A 64 -6.55 7.32 7.28
CA ALA A 64 -5.29 6.61 7.12
C ALA A 64 -4.79 5.99 8.44
N GLU A 65 -4.40 4.73 8.37
CA GLU A 65 -3.49 4.10 9.33
C GLU A 65 -2.09 4.11 8.73
N VAL A 66 -1.14 4.69 9.44
CA VAL A 66 0.25 4.77 8.98
C VAL A 66 1.11 3.86 9.84
N VAL A 67 1.86 2.99 9.16
CA VAL A 67 2.60 1.89 9.81
C VAL A 67 4.04 1.93 9.33
N SER A 68 4.99 1.85 10.27
CA SER A 68 6.39 1.67 9.92
C SER A 68 6.67 0.22 9.54
N CYS A 69 7.39 0.00 8.44
CA CYS A 69 7.91 -1.31 8.05
C CYS A 69 9.43 -1.41 8.19
N ASP A 70 10.06 -0.49 8.93
CA ASP A 70 11.51 -0.52 9.17
C ASP A 70 11.94 -1.86 9.77
N GLY A 71 13.08 -2.36 9.32
CA GLY A 71 13.61 -3.67 9.74
C GLY A 71 12.80 -4.90 9.28
N THR A 72 11.81 -4.75 8.40
CA THR A 72 11.02 -5.87 7.86
C THR A 72 11.26 -6.09 6.36
N ASN A 73 10.93 -7.29 5.88
CA ASN A 73 11.01 -7.63 4.46
C ASN A 73 9.93 -6.93 3.60
N ILE A 74 9.06 -6.12 4.20
CA ILE A 74 8.13 -5.24 3.48
C ILE A 74 8.82 -3.97 2.98
N SER A 75 9.95 -3.59 3.59
CA SER A 75 10.70 -2.38 3.21
C SER A 75 11.05 -2.31 1.71
N PRO A 76 11.62 -3.35 1.04
CA PRO A 76 11.89 -3.30 -0.40
C PRO A 76 10.66 -3.49 -1.29
N MET A 77 9.47 -3.67 -0.71
CA MET A 77 8.28 -4.07 -1.45
C MET A 77 7.47 -2.86 -1.91
N TRP A 78 7.05 -2.89 -3.16
CA TRP A 78 6.00 -2.05 -3.74
C TRP A 78 4.70 -2.84 -3.85
N ILE A 79 3.79 -2.57 -2.94
CA ILE A 79 2.50 -3.23 -2.79
C ILE A 79 1.42 -2.16 -2.89
N VAL A 80 0.48 -2.35 -3.81
CA VAL A 80 -0.74 -1.53 -3.89
C VAL A 80 -1.92 -2.46 -4.06
N VAL A 81 -2.86 -2.41 -3.13
CA VAL A 81 -4.01 -3.33 -3.08
C VAL A 81 -5.27 -2.54 -2.80
N THR A 82 -6.35 -2.88 -3.49
CA THR A 82 -7.68 -2.37 -3.18
C THR A 82 -8.72 -3.48 -3.30
N LYS A 83 -9.98 -3.17 -2.99
CA LYS A 83 -11.10 -4.11 -3.01
C LYS A 83 -11.92 -3.95 -4.29
N GLY A 84 -12.05 -5.02 -5.06
CA GLY A 84 -13.00 -5.12 -6.17
C GLY A 84 -14.30 -5.79 -5.73
N GLU A 85 -15.23 -5.97 -6.66
CA GLU A 85 -16.50 -6.66 -6.41
C GLU A 85 -16.30 -8.08 -5.86
N ASN A 86 -15.26 -8.77 -6.32
CA ASN A 86 -14.95 -10.15 -5.95
C ASN A 86 -13.93 -10.26 -4.80
N GLY A 87 -13.51 -9.15 -4.18
CA GLY A 87 -12.50 -9.17 -3.10
C GLY A 87 -11.21 -8.44 -3.44
N PRO A 88 -10.13 -8.67 -2.67
CA PRO A 88 -8.90 -7.90 -2.81
C PRO A 88 -8.16 -8.25 -4.11
N PHE A 89 -7.61 -7.24 -4.76
CA PHE A 89 -6.75 -7.38 -5.93
C PHE A 89 -5.70 -6.28 -5.92
N GLY A 90 -4.58 -6.53 -6.58
CA GLY A 90 -3.47 -5.60 -6.48
C GLY A 90 -2.20 -6.01 -7.15
N LEU A 91 -1.24 -5.13 -6.99
CA LEU A 91 0.13 -5.25 -7.45
C LEU A 91 1.04 -5.52 -6.26
N VAL A 92 1.94 -6.49 -6.42
CA VAL A 92 3.03 -6.80 -5.48
C VAL A 92 4.31 -6.88 -6.29
N ALA A 93 5.31 -6.09 -5.93
CA ALA A 93 6.62 -6.13 -6.55
C ALA A 93 7.71 -5.86 -5.52
N GLU A 94 8.89 -6.41 -5.75
CA GLU A 94 10.12 -6.17 -4.99
C GLU A 94 11.09 -5.39 -5.89
N ASP A 95 11.77 -4.39 -5.32
CA ASP A 95 12.95 -3.81 -5.96
C ASP A 95 14.13 -4.79 -5.81
N ILE A 96 14.64 -5.31 -6.93
CA ILE A 96 15.74 -6.27 -6.94
C ILE A 96 17.09 -5.60 -7.28
N GLY A 97 17.13 -4.26 -7.30
CA GLY A 97 18.31 -3.47 -7.64
C GLY A 97 18.39 -3.10 -9.13
N ASP A 98 19.30 -2.18 -9.45
CA ASP A 98 19.59 -1.72 -10.83
C ASP A 98 18.37 -1.22 -11.61
N GLY A 99 17.37 -0.68 -10.92
CA GLY A 99 16.11 -0.23 -11.51
C GLY A 99 15.22 -1.37 -12.03
N GLN A 100 15.50 -2.61 -11.61
CA GLN A 100 14.70 -3.78 -11.94
C GLN A 100 13.73 -4.12 -10.82
N TYR A 101 12.56 -4.59 -11.21
CA TYR A 101 11.50 -4.98 -10.29
C TYR A 101 10.97 -6.36 -10.66
N ARG A 102 10.75 -7.19 -9.65
CA ARG A 102 10.10 -8.50 -9.81
C ARG A 102 8.78 -8.49 -9.07
N GLY A 103 7.71 -8.87 -9.75
CA GLY A 103 6.40 -8.84 -9.12
C GLY A 103 5.31 -9.42 -9.98
N PHE A 104 4.09 -9.34 -9.46
CA PHE A 104 2.89 -9.77 -10.14
C PHE A 104 1.74 -8.81 -9.84
N PHE A 105 0.76 -8.84 -10.74
CA PHE A 105 -0.58 -8.33 -10.49
C PHE A 105 -1.53 -9.52 -10.45
N THR A 106 -2.48 -9.51 -9.53
CA THR A 106 -3.47 -10.58 -9.45
C THR A 106 -4.82 -10.08 -8.96
N THR A 107 -5.87 -10.70 -9.50
CA THR A 107 -7.24 -10.65 -9.00
C THR A 107 -7.65 -11.96 -8.31
N ASN A 108 -6.72 -12.92 -8.20
CA ASN A 108 -6.96 -14.16 -7.47
C ASN A 108 -6.97 -13.84 -5.96
N ILE A 109 -8.12 -14.09 -5.33
CA ILE A 109 -8.41 -13.75 -3.95
C ILE A 109 -7.49 -14.52 -3.00
N ASP A 110 -7.20 -15.80 -3.27
CA ASP A 110 -6.39 -16.63 -2.39
C ASP A 110 -4.95 -16.11 -2.33
N ILE A 111 -4.39 -15.74 -3.50
CA ILE A 111 -3.05 -15.14 -3.58
C ILE A 111 -3.02 -13.81 -2.83
N MET A 112 -4.00 -12.92 -3.07
CA MET A 112 -4.00 -11.59 -2.46
C MET A 112 -4.28 -11.64 -0.95
N SER A 113 -5.15 -12.55 -0.51
CA SER A 113 -5.42 -12.79 0.92
C SER A 113 -4.15 -13.26 1.63
N SER A 114 -3.43 -14.21 1.03
CA SER A 114 -2.14 -14.67 1.57
C SER A 114 -1.11 -13.54 1.66
N VAL A 115 -1.05 -12.64 0.67
CA VAL A 115 -0.18 -11.44 0.74
C VAL A 115 -0.58 -10.54 1.91
N ILE A 116 -1.87 -10.23 2.07
CA ILE A 116 -2.36 -9.35 3.15
C ILE A 116 -2.11 -9.99 4.52
N GLU A 117 -2.32 -11.30 4.66
CA GLU A 117 -2.03 -12.07 5.88
C GLU A 117 -0.55 -12.00 6.25
N ASN A 118 0.36 -12.21 5.29
CA ASN A 118 1.80 -12.08 5.52
C ASN A 118 2.20 -10.67 5.99
N ILE A 119 1.59 -9.61 5.42
CA ILE A 119 1.84 -8.24 5.86
C ILE A 119 1.34 -8.03 7.30
N ASN A 120 0.14 -8.50 7.61
CA ASN A 120 -0.44 -8.42 8.96
C ASN A 120 0.45 -9.11 9.99
N GLU A 121 0.98 -10.29 9.67
CA GLU A 121 1.87 -11.05 10.55
C GLU A 121 3.21 -10.33 10.77
N GLN A 122 3.86 -9.87 9.70
CA GLN A 122 5.16 -9.19 9.77
C GLN A 122 5.08 -7.87 10.53
N LEU A 123 4.01 -7.11 10.33
CA LEU A 123 3.85 -5.78 10.93
C LEU A 123 3.02 -5.80 12.22
N ARG A 124 2.44 -6.94 12.60
CA ARG A 124 1.53 -7.09 13.74
C ARG A 124 0.34 -6.11 13.71
N ILE A 125 -0.22 -5.92 12.51
CA ILE A 125 -1.37 -5.04 12.26
C ILE A 125 -2.58 -5.83 11.74
N LYS A 126 -3.70 -5.14 11.51
CA LYS A 126 -4.91 -5.74 10.95
C LYS A 126 -5.46 -4.92 9.78
N ILE A 127 -4.90 -5.16 8.60
CA ILE A 127 -5.41 -4.68 7.32
C ILE A 127 -6.73 -5.40 6.99
N LYS A 128 -7.73 -4.64 6.53
CA LYS A 128 -9.04 -5.15 6.11
C LYS A 128 -9.42 -4.57 4.74
N ILE A 129 -9.07 -5.28 3.67
CA ILE A 129 -9.47 -4.96 2.29
C ILE A 129 -10.76 -5.71 1.95
#